data_AF-I3SEJ3-F1
#
_entry.id   AF-I3SEJ3-F1
#
_cell.length_a   1.000
_cell.length_b   1.000
_cell.length_c   1.000
_cell.angle_alpha   90.00
_cell.angle_beta   90.00
_cell.angle_gamma   90.00
#
_symmetry.space_group_name_H-M   'P 1'
#
loop_
_entity.id
_entity.type
_entity.pdbx_description
1 polymer ?
#
loop_
_entity_poly.entity_id
_entity_poly.type
_entity_poly.pdbx_seq_one_letter_code
_entity_poly.pdbx_strand_id
1 'polypeptide(L)' 'MISSGQPVKDYIDSAVRHVLLRQGVLGIKVKIMLDWDPKGKQGPKTPLPDIVTIHTPKEEEEYRPVAVLANDIEVPVA' A
#
# COMPACT_ATOMS: atom_id res chain seq x y z
N MET A 1 -7.14 17.61 2.35
CA MET A 1 -5.74 17.77 1.94
C MET A 1 -4.88 17.82 3.18
N ILE A 2 -3.84 17.01 3.27
CA ILE A 2 -2.94 17.00 4.43
C ILE A 2 -2.18 18.32 4.48
N SER A 3 -2.12 18.94 5.67
CA SER A 3 -1.56 20.28 5.86
C SER A 3 -0.33 20.34 6.75
N SER A 4 -0.01 19.25 7.47
CA SER A 4 1.10 19.17 8.42
C SER A 4 1.79 17.80 8.44
N GLY A 5 3.01 17.77 8.95
CA GLY A 5 3.81 16.55 9.10
C GLY A 5 4.63 16.17 7.86
N GLN A 6 5.33 15.05 7.96
CA GLN A 6 6.11 14.47 6.87
C GLN A 6 5.26 14.16 5.62
N PRO A 7 4.00 13.66 5.73
CA PRO A 7 3.20 13.34 4.55
C PRO A 7 2.90 14.54 3.64
N VAL A 8 2.98 15.78 4.13
CA VAL A 8 2.86 16.97 3.25
C VAL A 8 3.95 16.98 2.20
N LYS A 9 5.20 16.64 2.57
CA LYS A 9 6.33 16.68 1.63
C LYS A 9 6.25 15.56 0.61
N ASP A 10 5.72 14.42 1.02
CA ASP A 10 5.66 13.24 0.18
C ASP A 10 4.43 13.31 -0.75
N TYR A 11 3.26 13.73 -0.24
CA TYR A 11 1.99 13.68 -0.96
C TYR A 11 1.56 14.99 -1.62
N ILE A 12 2.08 16.15 -1.21
CA ILE A 12 1.65 17.44 -1.74
C ILE A 12 2.71 18.01 -2.67
N ASP A 13 2.39 18.08 -3.96
CA ASP A 13 3.09 18.96 -4.89
C ASP A 13 2.46 20.35 -4.84
N SER A 14 3.27 21.39 -4.75
CA SER A 14 2.76 22.75 -4.67
C SER A 14 3.54 23.71 -5.55
N ALA A 15 2.80 24.54 -6.28
CA ALA A 15 3.35 25.55 -7.17
C ALA A 15 2.70 26.90 -6.93
N VAL A 16 3.50 27.96 -7.01
CA VAL A 16 3.04 29.35 -6.97
C VAL A 16 3.44 30.02 -8.27
N ARG A 17 2.49 30.71 -8.90
CA ARG A 17 2.75 31.52 -10.08
C ARG A 17 2.00 32.83 -10.00
N HIS A 18 2.57 33.85 -10.63
CA HIS A 18 1.99 35.18 -10.72
C HIS A 18 1.53 35.41 -12.15
N VAL A 19 0.31 35.94 -12.30
CA VAL A 19 -0.27 36.31 -13.59
C VAL A 19 -0.44 37.83 -13.60
N LEU A 20 0.16 38.48 -14.57
CA LEU A 20 -0.02 39.92 -14.79
C LEU A 20 -1.36 40.16 -15.49
N LEU A 21 -2.17 41.03 -14.90
CA LEU A 21 -3.43 41.51 -15.46
C LEU A 21 -3.31 43.01 -15.71
N ARG A 22 -4.20 43.56 -16.55
CA ARG A 22 -4.22 45.00 -16.83
C ARG A 22 -4.36 45.88 -15.56
N GLN A 23 -5.05 45.37 -14.53
CA GLN A 23 -5.31 46.10 -13.28
C GLN A 23 -4.25 45.83 -12.19
N GLY A 24 -3.33 44.88 -12.38
CA GLY A 24 -2.38 44.48 -11.33
C GLY A 24 -1.87 43.05 -11.49
N VAL A 25 -1.47 42.42 -10.38
CA VAL A 25 -0.88 41.07 -10.38
C VAL A 25 -1.74 40.13 -9.55
N LEU A 26 -2.05 38.95 -10.10
CA LEU A 26 -2.78 37.89 -9.40
C LEU A 26 -1.80 36.76 -9.04
N GLY A 27 -1.75 36.37 -7.78
CA GLY A 27 -0.98 35.22 -7.32
C GLY A 27 -1.86 33.97 -7.25
N ILE A 28 -1.47 32.90 -7.93
CA ILE A 28 -2.12 31.60 -7.89
C ILE A 28 -1.21 30.64 -7.14
N LYS A 29 -1.74 29.97 -6.11
CA LYS A 29 -1.09 28.84 -5.44
C LYS A 29 -1.94 27.59 -5.65
N VAL A 30 -1.36 26.58 -6.26
CA VAL A 30 -1.97 25.26 -6.43
C VAL A 30 -1.26 24.27 -5.52
N LYS A 31 -2.04 23.44 -4.83
CA LYS A 31 -1.55 22.27 -4.10
C LYS A 31 -2.26 21.06 -4.68
N ILE A 32 -1.52 20.08 -5.15
CA ILE A 32 -2.02 18.83 -5.71
C ILE A 32 -1.66 17.73 -4.73
N MET A 33 -2.66 16.99 -4.26
CA MET A 33 -2.45 15.82 -3.42
C MET A 33 -2.36 14.59 -4.34
N LEU A 34 -1.22 13.92 -4.34
CA LEU A 34 -0.96 12.73 -5.13
C LEU A 34 -1.60 11.51 -4.47
N ASP A 35 -2.00 10.54 -5.29
CA ASP A 35 -2.46 9.24 -4.79
C ASP A 35 -1.28 8.35 -4.41
N TRP A 36 -1.51 7.42 -3.48
CA TRP A 36 -0.52 6.40 -3.14
C TRP A 36 -0.34 5.41 -4.31
N ASP A 37 0.90 5.24 -4.78
CA ASP A 37 1.24 4.30 -5.85
C ASP A 37 2.35 3.34 -5.38
N PRO A 38 2.07 2.04 -5.21
CA PRO A 38 3.08 1.06 -4.81
C PRO A 38 4.23 0.91 -5.82
N LYS A 39 4.03 1.27 -7.09
CA LYS A 39 5.09 1.27 -8.12
C LYS A 39 5.94 2.54 -8.07
N GLY A 40 5.42 3.63 -7.48
CA GLY A 40 6.10 4.90 -7.31
C GLY A 40 6.37 5.66 -8.60
N LYS A 41 5.51 5.54 -9.61
CA LYS A 41 5.65 6.29 -10.87
C LYS A 41 4.96 7.65 -10.82
N GLN A 42 3.77 7.71 -10.23
CA GLN A 42 2.97 8.94 -10.16
C GLN A 42 2.84 9.51 -8.75
N GLY A 43 3.09 8.70 -7.72
CA GLY A 43 2.90 9.11 -6.34
C GLY A 43 3.85 8.41 -5.36
N PRO A 44 3.73 8.72 -4.07
CA PRO A 44 4.59 8.17 -3.03
C PRO A 44 4.42 6.65 -2.92
N LYS A 45 5.55 5.94 -2.71
CA LYS A 45 5.54 4.50 -2.44
C LYS A 45 5.06 4.17 -1.03
N THR A 46 5.36 5.05 -0.08
CA THR A 46 5.01 4.88 1.34
C THR A 46 3.54 5.28 1.55
N PRO A 47 2.68 4.38 2.05
CA PRO A 47 1.30 4.72 2.36
C PRO A 47 1.22 5.77 3.47
N LEU A 48 0.06 6.41 3.61
CA LEU A 48 -0.18 7.32 4.72
C LEU A 48 -0.06 6.57 6.06
N PRO A 49 0.52 7.21 7.09
CA PRO A 49 0.77 6.56 8.38
C PRO A 49 -0.51 6.10 9.09
N ASP A 50 -1.65 6.72 8.76
CA ASP A 50 -2.95 6.41 9.35
C ASP A 50 -3.68 5.26 8.64
N ILE A 51 -3.21 4.85 7.45
CA ILE A 51 -3.85 3.78 6.66
C ILE A 51 -3.30 2.44 7.12
N VAL A 52 -4.16 1.64 7.75
CA VAL A 52 -3.85 0.28 8.21
C VAL A 52 -4.60 -0.74 7.36
N THR A 53 -3.86 -1.65 6.73
CA THR A 53 -4.43 -2.76 5.96
C THR A 53 -4.49 -4.01 6.82
N ILE A 54 -5.69 -4.44 7.21
CA ILE A 54 -5.90 -5.69 7.94
C ILE A 54 -6.05 -6.81 6.92
N HIS A 55 -5.05 -7.69 6.85
CA HIS A 55 -5.14 -8.88 6.02
C HIS A 55 -5.99 -9.95 6.72
N THR A 56 -6.89 -10.60 5.98
CA THR A 56 -7.60 -11.76 6.50
C THR A 56 -6.60 -12.87 6.84
N PRO A 57 -6.90 -13.69 7.86
CA PRO A 57 -6.06 -14.84 8.17
C PRO A 57 -5.93 -15.71 6.90
N LYS A 58 -4.72 -16.24 6.71
CA LYS A 58 -4.50 -17.24 5.65
C LYS A 58 -5.31 -18.48 6.00
N GLU A 59 -5.92 -19.11 5.01
CA GLU A 59 -6.54 -20.42 5.19
C GLU A 59 -5.43 -21.39 5.65
N GLU A 60 -5.60 -21.97 6.83
CA GLU A 60 -4.79 -23.10 7.26
C GLU A 60 -5.13 -24.26 6.34
N GLU A 61 -4.16 -24.75 5.55
CA GLU A 61 -4.27 -26.10 5.00
C GLU A 61 -4.45 -27.02 6.20
N GLU A 62 -5.66 -27.58 6.35
CA GLU A 62 -5.96 -28.59 7.34
C GLU A 62 -4.79 -29.56 7.37
N TYR A 63 -4.07 -29.59 8.49
CA TYR A 63 -3.04 -30.58 8.74
C TYR A 63 -3.74 -31.93 8.75
N ARG A 64 -3.87 -32.53 7.58
CA ARG A 64 -4.26 -33.93 7.42
C ARG A 64 -3.06 -34.70 7.95
N PRO A 65 -3.14 -35.35 9.13
CA PRO A 65 -2.10 -36.27 9.50
C PRO A 65 -2.02 -37.29 8.37
N VAL A 66 -0.85 -37.38 7.74
CA VAL A 66 -0.58 -38.40 6.73
C VAL A 66 -0.85 -39.73 7.42
N ALA A 67 -1.93 -40.41 7.03
CA ALA A 67 -2.23 -41.74 7.53
C ALA A 67 -1.01 -42.61 7.18
N VAL A 68 -0.26 -42.99 8.21
CA VAL A 68 0.79 -43.99 8.11
C VAL A 68 0.08 -45.26 7.64
N LEU A 69 0.21 -45.58 6.36
CA LEU A 69 -0.27 -46.84 5.80
C LEU A 69 0.52 -47.95 6.51
N ALA A 70 -0.16 -48.66 7.41
CA ALA A 70 0.32 -49.91 7.95
C ALA A 70 0.47 -50.88 6.78
N ASN A 71 1.70 -51.08 6.32
CA ASN A 71 2.02 -52.18 5.45
C ASN A 71 2.03 -53.44 6.32
N ASP A 72 0.89 -54.12 6.37
CA ASP A 72 0.80 -55.52 6.79
C ASP A 72 1.61 -56.36 5.79
N ILE A 73 2.88 -56.61 6.12
CA ILE A 73 3.68 -57.62 5.44
C ILE A 73 3.35 -58.95 6.13
N GLU A 74 2.53 -59.73 5.44
CA GLU A 74 2.18 -61.11 5.80
C GLU A 74 3.47 -61.94 6.02
N VAL A 75 3.53 -62.61 7.17
CA VAL A 75 4.53 -63.65 7.45
C VAL A 75 4.05 -64.96 6.82
N PRO A 76 4.76 -65.58 5.86
CA PRO A 76 4.46 -66.95 5.50
C PRO A 76 5.20 -67.88 6.46
N VAL A 77 4.43 -68.68 7.18
CA VAL A 77 4.87 -69.89 7.85
C VAL A 77 4.95 -71.00 6.80
N ALA A 78 6.15 -71.49 6.51
CA ALA A 78 6.51 -72.89 6.19
C ALA A 78 7.99 -72.97 5.73
#